data_AF-A0A9R1ATZ1-F1
#
_entry.id   AF-A0A9R1ATZ1-F1
#
_cell.length_a   1.000
_cell.length_b   1.000
_cell.length_c   1.000
_cell.angle_alpha   90.00
_cell.angle_beta   90.00
_cell.angle_gamma   90.00
#
_symmetry.space_group_name_H-M   'P 1'
#
loop_
_entity.id
_entity.type
_entity.pdbx_description
1 polymer ?
#
loop_
_entity_poly.entity_id
_entity_poly.type
_entity_poly.pdbx_seq_one_letter_code
_entity_poly.pdbx_strand_id
1 'polypeptide(L)'
;MPAGFVSFERKVLPRGSLSGGVTYPDNDAWMKSSVPLCPFRVISSGLIEDEEEEALEVDFANKYLGGGALSRGCVQEEIRFMINPELIVGMLFMASMEDNEAIEIVGAERFSQYMGLV
;
A
#
# COMPACT_ATOMS: atom_id res chain seq x y z
N MET A 1 -3.29 26.70 -3.87
CA MET A 1 -2.54 25.76 -3.02
C MET A 1 -3.50 24.64 -2.65
N PRO A 2 -3.04 23.38 -2.60
CA PRO A 2 -3.80 22.30 -1.99
C PRO A 2 -4.13 22.66 -0.54
N ALA A 3 -5.34 22.32 -0.08
CA ALA A 3 -5.81 22.62 1.28
C ALA A 3 -6.06 21.35 2.12
N GLY A 4 -5.84 20.17 1.52
CA GLY A 4 -5.98 18.88 2.17
C GLY A 4 -4.81 18.53 3.08
N PHE A 5 -4.90 17.35 3.69
CA PHE A 5 -3.84 16.75 4.49
C PHE A 5 -3.54 15.36 3.95
N VAL A 6 -2.26 14.98 4.00
CA VAL A 6 -1.81 13.61 3.71
C VAL A 6 -1.30 13.01 5.01
N SER A 7 -1.83 11.85 5.40
CA SER A 7 -1.34 11.08 6.55
C SER A 7 -0.53 9.88 6.08
N PHE A 8 0.55 9.59 6.80
CA PHE A 8 1.37 8.41 6.59
C PHE A 8 1.44 7.63 7.90
N GLU A 9 1.02 6.37 7.89
CA GLU A 9 0.98 5.53 9.07
C GLU A 9 1.72 4.21 8.83
N ARG A 10 2.65 3.87 9.73
CA ARG A 10 3.25 2.53 9.75
C ARG A 10 2.38 1.62 10.60
N LYS A 11 1.79 0.61 9.98
CA LYS A 11 1.05 -0.46 10.66
C LYS A 11 2.02 -1.58 11.00
N VAL A 12 2.03 -2.02 12.25
CA VAL A 12 2.91 -3.09 12.73
C VAL A 12 2.05 -4.15 13.42
N LEU A 13 2.12 -5.39 12.93
CA LEU A 13 1.55 -6.53 13.64
C LEU A 13 2.59 -7.08 14.62
N PRO A 14 2.34 -7.07 15.94
CA PRO A 14 3.33 -7.54 16.91
C PRO A 14 3.66 -9.02 16.76
N ARG A 15 4.95 -9.38 16.89
CA ARG A 15 5.41 -10.77 16.90
C ARG A 15 5.31 -11.33 18.32
N GLY A 16 4.27 -12.12 18.57
CA GLY A 16 4.02 -12.78 19.87
C GLY A 16 2.68 -12.43 20.49
N SER A 17 2.27 -13.19 21.52
CA SER A 17 0.97 -13.03 22.16
C SER A 17 0.93 -11.78 23.03
N LEU A 18 0.22 -10.75 22.56
CA LEU A 18 -0.24 -9.65 23.38
C LEU A 18 -1.68 -9.91 23.78
N SER A 19 -2.02 -9.64 25.04
CA SER A 19 -3.39 -9.76 25.53
C SER A 19 -4.32 -8.79 24.81
N GLY A 20 -5.15 -9.30 23.90
CA GLY A 20 -6.29 -8.57 23.32
C GLY A 20 -6.06 -7.85 21.99
N GLY A 21 -4.95 -8.10 21.27
CA GLY A 21 -4.68 -7.49 19.96
C GLY A 21 -4.53 -8.50 18.82
N VAL A 22 -4.62 -8.03 17.57
CA VAL A 22 -4.24 -8.82 16.38
C VAL A 22 -2.72 -8.91 16.33
N THR A 23 -2.20 -10.12 16.27
CA THR A 23 -0.75 -10.39 16.23
C THR A 23 -0.36 -10.86 14.83
N TYR A 24 0.94 -10.83 14.54
CA TYR A 24 1.44 -11.44 13.31
C TYR A 24 1.14 -12.94 13.33
N PRO A 25 0.34 -13.47 12.39
CA PRO A 25 -0.14 -14.85 12.44
C PRO A 25 0.98 -15.82 12.07
N ASP A 26 1.11 -16.91 12.83
CA ASP A 26 1.96 -18.03 12.48
C ASP A 26 1.23 -19.03 11.56
N ASN A 27 1.96 -20.03 11.08
CA ASN A 27 1.40 -21.04 10.18
C ASN A 27 0.24 -21.82 10.83
N ASP A 28 0.38 -22.11 12.13
CA ASP A 28 -0.60 -22.80 12.94
C ASP A 28 -1.92 -22.04 13.05
N ALA A 29 -1.87 -20.71 13.21
CA ALA A 29 -3.03 -19.84 13.24
C ALA A 29 -3.81 -19.88 11.92
N TRP A 30 -3.11 -19.85 10.78
CA TRP A 30 -3.73 -19.96 9.47
C TRP A 30 -4.37 -21.33 9.23
N MET A 31 -3.68 -22.42 9.58
CA MET A 31 -4.20 -23.78 9.41
C MET A 31 -5.46 -24.06 10.25
N LYS A 32 -5.59 -23.40 11.41
CA LYS A 32 -6.72 -23.57 12.32
C LYS A 32 -7.86 -22.57 12.03
N SER A 33 -7.65 -21.62 11.13
CA SER A 33 -8.66 -20.62 10.81
C SER A 33 -9.88 -21.28 10.15
N SER A 34 -11.05 -21.04 10.72
CA SER A 34 -12.35 -21.44 10.16
C SER A 34 -13.15 -20.24 9.63
N VAL A 35 -12.51 -19.10 9.44
CA VAL A 35 -13.15 -17.88 8.95
C VAL A 35 -13.56 -18.12 7.48
N PRO A 36 -14.83 -17.86 7.10
CA PRO A 36 -15.26 -18.04 5.72
C PRO A 36 -14.55 -17.03 4.80
N LEU A 37 -14.37 -17.41 3.54
CA LEU A 37 -13.87 -16.49 2.52
C LEU A 37 -14.83 -15.31 2.36
N CYS A 38 -14.27 -14.11 2.17
CA CYS A 38 -15.06 -12.94 1.83
C CYS A 38 -15.56 -13.00 0.38
N PRO A 39 -16.65 -12.29 0.05
CA PRO A 39 -17.02 -12.04 -1.34
C PRO A 39 -15.85 -11.39 -2.10
N PHE A 40 -15.63 -11.80 -3.34
CA PHE A 40 -14.61 -11.20 -4.20
C PHE A 40 -15.17 -10.96 -5.60
N ARG A 41 -14.64 -9.93 -6.26
CA ARG A 41 -14.91 -9.59 -7.66
C ARG A 41 -13.59 -9.57 -8.41
N VAL A 42 -13.58 -10.12 -9.62
CA VAL A 42 -12.42 -10.07 -10.52
C VAL A 42 -12.79 -9.23 -11.72
N ILE A 43 -12.01 -8.19 -11.97
CA ILE A 43 -12.15 -7.31 -13.12
C ILE A 43 -10.88 -7.49 -13.96
N SER A 44 -11.04 -7.82 -15.24
CA SER A 44 -9.92 -8.16 -16.13
C SER A 44 -9.33 -6.96 -16.88
N SER A 45 -9.87 -5.76 -16.64
CA SER A 45 -9.51 -4.52 -17.33
C SER A 45 -9.67 -3.34 -16.39
N GLY A 46 -8.86 -2.31 -16.57
CA GLY A 46 -8.79 -1.16 -15.67
C GLY A 46 -7.50 -1.20 -14.84
N LEU A 47 -7.34 -0.17 -14.02
CA LEU A 47 -6.19 0.07 -13.17
C LEU A 47 -6.69 0.29 -11.73
N ILE A 48 -5.85 0.02 -10.75
CA ILE A 48 -6.22 0.14 -9.33
C ILE A 48 -6.58 1.60 -9.00
N GLU A 49 -5.81 2.54 -9.53
CA GLU A 49 -5.97 3.99 -9.33
C GLU A 49 -7.17 4.62 -10.05
N ASP A 50 -7.88 3.84 -10.88
CA ASP A 50 -9.04 4.27 -11.65
C ASP A 50 -10.33 3.55 -11.21
N GLU A 51 -10.30 2.73 -10.15
CA GLU A 51 -11.50 2.06 -9.63
C GLU A 51 -12.46 3.09 -9.02
N GLU A 52 -13.71 3.09 -9.50
CA GLU A 52 -14.73 4.07 -9.09
C GLU A 52 -15.39 3.77 -7.73
N GLU A 53 -15.28 2.53 -7.26
CA GLU A 53 -15.77 2.14 -5.94
C GLU A 53 -14.74 2.53 -4.87
N GLU A 54 -15.21 3.10 -3.74
CA GLU A 54 -14.34 3.38 -2.59
C GLU A 54 -13.69 2.08 -2.11
N ALA A 55 -12.40 1.94 -2.40
CA ALA A 55 -11.59 0.77 -2.08
C ALA A 55 -10.25 1.18 -1.49
N LEU A 56 -9.64 0.28 -0.72
CA LEU A 56 -8.25 0.43 -0.34
C LEU A 56 -7.37 0.05 -1.55
N GLU A 57 -6.71 1.04 -2.12
CA GLU A 57 -5.80 0.86 -3.24
C GLU A 57 -4.48 0.23 -2.78
N VAL A 58 -4.10 -0.90 -3.37
CA VAL A 58 -2.87 -1.61 -3.02
C VAL A 58 -1.72 -1.15 -3.91
N ASP A 59 -0.62 -0.77 -3.26
CA ASP A 59 0.67 -0.56 -3.89
C ASP A 59 1.49 -1.85 -3.87
N PHE A 60 2.07 -2.24 -5.01
CA PHE A 60 2.98 -3.38 -5.15
C PHE A 60 4.38 -2.99 -4.71
N ALA A 61 4.48 -2.60 -3.44
CA ALA A 61 5.60 -1.88 -2.90
C ALA A 61 6.88 -2.71 -2.78
N ASN A 62 8.01 -2.04 -2.95
CA ASN A 62 9.29 -2.49 -2.41
C ASN A 62 9.29 -2.33 -0.88
N LYS A 63 10.12 -3.12 -0.18
CA LYS A 63 10.31 -2.93 1.26
C LYS A 63 10.79 -1.52 1.61
N TYR A 64 11.54 -0.87 0.71
CA TYR A 64 11.81 0.56 0.77
C TYR A 64 10.73 1.30 -0.01
N LEU A 65 9.85 1.99 0.71
CA LEU A 65 8.74 2.75 0.13
C LEU A 65 9.17 3.58 -1.09
N GLY A 66 8.42 3.49 -2.19
CA GLY A 66 8.66 4.20 -3.43
C GLY A 66 9.70 3.54 -4.33
N GLY A 67 10.32 2.44 -3.89
CA GLY A 67 11.21 1.61 -4.71
C GLY A 67 12.20 2.41 -5.57
N GLY A 68 12.05 2.29 -6.88
CA GLY A 68 12.88 2.96 -7.87
C GLY A 68 12.40 4.34 -8.30
N ALA A 69 11.43 4.99 -7.63
CA ALA A 69 10.73 6.18 -8.10
C ALA A 69 11.64 7.38 -8.39
N LEU A 70 12.74 7.52 -7.64
CA LEU A 70 13.77 8.55 -7.85
C LEU A 70 14.96 8.07 -8.69
N SER A 71 14.81 6.93 -9.37
CA SER A 71 15.87 6.28 -10.15
C SER A 71 15.37 5.84 -11.54
N ARG A 72 15.34 4.55 -11.83
CA ARG A 72 14.93 3.96 -13.13
C ARG A 72 13.70 3.06 -13.03
N GLY A 73 13.05 2.99 -11.87
CA GLY A 73 11.83 2.21 -11.72
C GLY A 73 10.70 2.82 -12.54
N CYS A 74 9.85 1.97 -13.12
CA CYS A 74 8.75 2.38 -13.99
C CYS A 74 7.68 1.27 -14.06
N VAL A 75 7.41 0.64 -12.92
CA VAL A 75 6.30 -0.32 -12.77
C VAL A 75 5.24 0.29 -11.84
N GLN A 76 4.36 -0.53 -11.27
CA GLN A 76 3.16 -0.06 -10.58
C GLN A 76 3.46 0.93 -9.43
N GLU A 77 4.40 0.62 -8.53
CA GLU A 77 4.78 1.50 -7.41
C GLU A 77 5.34 2.84 -7.90
N GLU A 78 6.30 2.84 -8.82
CA GLU A 78 6.91 4.10 -9.27
C GLU A 78 5.94 4.96 -10.06
N ILE A 79 5.08 4.36 -10.88
CA ILE A 79 4.04 5.09 -11.61
C ILE A 79 3.09 5.76 -10.62
N ARG A 80 2.66 5.06 -9.57
CA ARG A 80 1.80 5.61 -8.51
C ARG A 80 2.46 6.83 -7.84
N PHE A 81 3.77 6.77 -7.57
CA PHE A 81 4.52 7.89 -7.00
C PHE A 81 4.68 9.07 -7.97
N MET A 82 4.70 8.84 -9.29
CA MET A 82 4.77 9.91 -10.27
C MET A 82 3.42 10.61 -10.48
N ILE A 83 2.31 9.86 -10.43
CA ILE A 83 0.98 10.46 -10.58
C ILE A 83 0.46 11.08 -9.27
N ASN A 84 0.92 10.61 -8.11
CA ASN A 84 0.65 11.16 -6.78
C ASN A 84 1.99 11.58 -6.10
N PRO A 85 2.67 12.65 -6.56
CA PRO A 85 3.99 13.06 -6.07
C PRO A 85 4.08 13.35 -4.57
N GLU A 86 2.96 13.57 -3.88
CA GLU A 86 2.93 13.69 -2.42
C GLU A 86 3.44 12.42 -1.72
N LEU A 87 3.34 11.25 -2.35
CA LEU A 87 3.86 9.98 -1.81
C LEU A 87 5.39 9.99 -1.65
N ILE A 88 6.10 10.75 -2.50
CA ILE A 88 7.58 10.82 -2.52
C ILE A 88 8.14 11.31 -1.18
N VAL A 89 7.43 12.20 -0.47
CA VAL A 89 7.90 12.69 0.84
C VAL A 89 7.99 11.55 1.86
N GLY A 90 7.17 10.51 1.73
CA GLY A 90 7.21 9.32 2.57
C GLY A 90 8.56 8.60 2.51
N MET A 91 9.23 8.63 1.36
CA MET A 91 10.56 8.02 1.16
C MET A 91 11.63 8.63 2.08
N LEU A 92 11.44 9.87 2.55
CA LEU A 92 12.39 10.56 3.42
C LEU A 92 12.41 9.99 4.85
N PHE A 93 11.27 9.56 5.37
CA PHE A 93 11.12 9.25 6.80
C PHE A 93 10.57 7.84 7.08
N MET A 94 10.08 7.13 6.06
CA MET A 94 9.68 5.74 6.21
C MET A 94 10.87 4.80 5.98
N ALA A 95 11.35 4.19 7.07
CA ALA A 95 12.36 3.13 7.00
C ALA A 95 11.87 1.90 6.21
N SER A 96 12.79 0.97 5.89
CA SER A 96 12.40 -0.32 5.29
C SER A 96 11.29 -0.98 6.10
N MET A 97 10.30 -1.56 5.43
CA MET A 97 9.29 -2.42 6.05
C MET A 97 9.91 -3.78 6.38
N GLU A 98 9.56 -4.31 7.56
CA GLU A 98 9.77 -5.71 7.92
C GLU A 98 8.56 -6.57 7.52
N ASP A 99 8.69 -7.90 7.52
CA ASP A 99 7.64 -8.84 7.07
C ASP A 99 6.27 -8.71 7.79
N ASN A 100 6.24 -8.02 8.93
CA ASN A 100 5.06 -7.78 9.76
C ASN A 100 4.58 -6.33 9.74
N GLU A 101 5.05 -5.54 8.77
CA GLU A 101 4.75 -4.12 8.66
C GLU A 101 4.13 -3.77 7.31
N ALA A 102 3.34 -2.70 7.31
CA ALA A 102 2.82 -2.06 6.12
C ALA A 102 2.80 -0.54 6.32
N ILE A 103 2.73 0.22 5.22
CA ILE A 103 2.56 1.67 5.26
C ILE A 103 1.20 2.00 4.62
N GLU A 104 0.37 2.72 5.36
CA GLU A 104 -0.90 3.26 4.89
C GLU A 104 -0.74 4.76 4.63
N ILE A 105 -1.17 5.22 3.46
CA ILE A 105 -1.10 6.63 3.07
C ILE A 105 -2.49 7.07 2.64
N VAL A 106 -2.99 8.14 3.23
CA VAL A 106 -4.36 8.64 2.97
C VAL A 106 -4.31 10.12 2.62
N GLY A 107 -5.07 10.51 1.60
CA GLY A 107 -5.26 11.91 1.19
C GLY A 107 -4.33 12.40 0.09
N ALA A 108 -3.48 11.54 -0.48
CA ALA A 108 -2.59 11.92 -1.57
C ALA A 108 -3.37 12.22 -2.86
N GLU A 109 -3.19 13.41 -3.43
CA GLU A 109 -3.89 13.85 -4.64
C GLU A 109 -3.17 13.36 -5.91
N ARG A 110 -3.96 13.03 -6.95
CA ARG A 110 -3.43 12.67 -8.27
C ARG A 110 -3.25 13.95 -9.10
N PHE A 111 -2.02 14.25 -9.47
CA PHE A 111 -1.64 15.45 -10.23
C PHE A 111 -1.36 15.17 -11.71
N SER A 112 -1.27 13.90 -12.12
CA SER A 112 -0.94 13.54 -13.50
C SER A 112 -1.71 12.31 -14.00
N GLN A 113 -1.94 12.28 -15.31
CA GLN A 113 -2.40 11.11 -16.05
C GLN A 113 -1.23 10.52 -16.84
N TYR A 114 -1.30 9.24 -17.17
CA TYR A 114 -0.27 8.56 -17.95
C TYR A 114 -0.91 7.60 -18.97
N MET A 115 -0.09 7.14 -19.90
CA MET A 115 -0.45 6.07 -20.84
C MET A 115 0.72 5.10 -20.96
N GLY A 116 0.40 3.81 -21.07
CA GLY A 116 1.37 2.73 -21.21
C GLY A 116 1.86 2.20 -19.87
N LEU A 117 2.31 0.94 -19.90
CA LEU A 117 2.99 0.23 -18.82
C LEU A 117 4.22 -0.44 -19.45
N VAL A 118 5.30 -0.60 -18.68
CA VAL A 118 6.50 -1.33 -19.12
C VAL A 118 6.30 -2.82 -18.94
#